data_AF-A0A9E5HPU5-F1
#
_entry.id   AF-A0A9E5HPU5-F1
#
_cell.length_a   1.000
_cell.length_b   1.000
_cell.length_c   1.000
_cell.angle_alpha   90.00
_cell.angle_beta   90.00
_cell.angle_gamma   90.00
#
_symmetry.space_group_name_H-M   'P 1'
#
loop_
_entity.id
_entity.type
_entity.pdbx_description
1 polymer ?
#
loop_
_entity_poly.entity_id
_entity_poly.type
_entity_poly.pdbx_seq_one_letter_code
_entity_poly.pdbx_strand_id
1 'polypeptide(L)'
;MPEYLFCTHHSFSSVDDLKKHLQADMRDFVAIMPEMKAAGLTRAERGIRVDGKGQYIHQGLLWFRDKNAYEAGMAVLDNATWDAEIPRKNRFETYVMSDEITSIDIENLEKLSVPER
;
A
#
# COMPACT_ATOMS: atom_id res chain seq x y z
N MET A 1 -15.50 -13.00 1.08
CA MET A 1 -14.65 -12.98 -0.14
C MET A 1 -13.31 -12.42 0.31
N PRO A 2 -12.18 -12.94 -0.19
CA PRO A 2 -10.88 -12.44 0.24
C PRO A 2 -10.74 -10.95 -0.06
N GLU A 3 -10.32 -10.16 0.93
CA GLU A 3 -9.90 -8.78 0.71
C GLU A 3 -8.46 -8.77 0.18
N TYR A 4 -8.10 -7.72 -0.55
CA TYR A 4 -6.76 -7.55 -1.09
C TYR A 4 -6.10 -6.35 -0.41
N LEU A 5 -4.89 -6.54 0.10
CA LEU A 5 -4.11 -5.49 0.71
C LEU A 5 -2.90 -5.21 -0.15
N PHE A 6 -2.79 -3.99 -0.66
CA PHE A 6 -1.55 -3.48 -1.22
C PHE A 6 -0.76 -2.74 -0.14
N CYS A 7 0.49 -3.14 0.04
CA CYS A 7 1.39 -2.59 1.03
C CYS A 7 2.57 -1.90 0.36
N THR A 8 2.80 -0.63 0.70
CA THR A 8 4.03 0.10 0.35
C THR A 8 4.92 0.18 1.58
N HIS A 9 6.23 0.11 1.37
CA HIS A 9 7.23 0.36 2.40
C HIS A 9 8.26 1.34 1.85
N HIS A 10 8.39 2.49 2.49
CA HIS A 10 9.36 3.51 2.16
C HIS A 10 10.30 3.69 3.35
N SER A 11 11.58 3.36 3.16
CA SER A 11 12.62 3.49 4.20
C SER A 11 13.50 4.70 3.94
N PHE A 12 13.77 5.46 5.01
CA PHE A 12 14.53 6.70 4.99
C PHE A 12 15.69 6.64 6.01
N SER A 13 16.79 7.29 5.68
CA SER A 13 17.96 7.47 6.57
C SER A 13 17.85 8.73 7.45
N SER A 14 16.85 9.58 7.22
CA SER A 14 16.64 10.82 7.97
C SER A 14 15.16 11.06 8.28
N VAL A 15 14.89 11.71 9.42
CA VAL A 15 13.53 12.18 9.76
C VAL A 15 13.07 13.25 8.80
N ASP A 16 13.98 14.10 8.31
CA ASP A 16 13.63 15.22 7.44
C ASP A 16 13.13 14.73 6.07
N ASP A 17 13.75 13.69 5.52
CA ASP A 17 13.28 13.07 4.27
C ASP A 17 11.96 12.32 4.48
N LEU A 18 11.80 11.63 5.63
CA LEU A 18 10.50 11.05 5.99
C LEU A 18 9.41 12.13 6.06
N LYS A 19 9.67 13.28 6.71
CA LYS A 19 8.71 14.37 6.83
C LYS A 19 8.34 14.95 5.46
N LYS A 20 9.32 15.23 4.60
CA LYS A 20 9.09 15.72 3.23
C LYS A 20 8.24 14.72 2.45
N HIS A 21 8.56 13.43 2.56
CA HIS A 21 7.80 12.37 1.92
C HIS A 21 6.36 12.31 2.42
N LEU A 22 6.12 12.30 3.74
CA LEU A 22 4.77 12.24 4.30
C LEU A 22 3.91 13.44 3.86
N GLN A 23 4.50 14.64 3.75
CA GLN A 23 3.79 15.81 3.26
C GLN A 23 3.41 15.68 1.78
N ALA A 24 4.32 15.19 0.95
CA ALA A 24 4.07 15.00 -0.47
C ALA A 24 3.07 13.85 -0.72
N ASP A 25 3.31 12.70 -0.10
CA ASP A 25 2.42 11.53 -0.12
C ASP A 25 1.00 11.87 0.31
N MET A 26 0.82 12.64 1.40
CA MET A 26 -0.51 13.05 1.83
C MET A 26 -1.22 13.90 0.77
N ARG A 27 -0.53 14.88 0.17
CA ARG A 27 -1.11 15.73 -0.87
C ARG A 27 -1.50 14.92 -2.10
N ASP A 28 -0.58 14.08 -2.58
CA ASP A 28 -0.74 13.34 -3.84
C ASP A 28 -1.79 12.23 -3.68
N PHE A 29 -1.80 11.53 -2.54
CA PHE A 29 -2.79 10.50 -2.25
C PHE A 29 -4.21 11.07 -2.05
N VAL A 30 -4.35 12.25 -1.42
CA VAL A 30 -5.65 12.92 -1.32
C VAL A 30 -6.22 13.27 -2.69
N ALA A 31 -5.37 13.64 -3.66
CA ALA A 31 -5.81 13.98 -5.01
C ALA A 31 -6.46 12.79 -5.73
N ILE A 32 -5.91 11.58 -5.55
CA ILE A 32 -6.41 10.35 -6.21
C ILE A 32 -7.44 9.58 -5.38
N MET A 33 -7.65 9.95 -4.12
CA MET A 33 -8.57 9.25 -3.20
C MET A 33 -9.99 9.02 -3.77
N PRO A 34 -10.63 9.97 -4.50
CA PRO A 34 -11.95 9.73 -5.09
C PRO A 34 -11.93 8.60 -6.12
N GLU A 35 -10.91 8.55 -6.98
CA GLU A 35 -10.73 7.51 -8.00
C GLU A 35 -10.43 6.16 -7.35
N MET A 36 -9.59 6.14 -6.31
CA MET A 36 -9.31 4.92 -5.53
C MET A 36 -10.58 4.35 -4.90
N LYS A 37 -11.44 5.21 -4.31
CA LYS A 37 -12.74 4.77 -3.75
C LYS A 37 -13.68 4.25 -4.83
N ALA A 38 -13.72 4.91 -6.00
CA ALA A 38 -14.51 4.45 -7.13
C ALA A 38 -14.01 3.09 -7.67
N ALA A 39 -12.70 2.87 -7.63
CA ALA A 39 -12.07 1.59 -7.97
C ALA A 39 -12.35 0.47 -6.94
N GLY A 40 -12.86 0.80 -5.75
CA GLY A 40 -13.25 -0.17 -4.73
C GLY A 40 -12.28 -0.30 -3.54
N LEU A 41 -11.45 0.73 -3.30
CA LEU A 41 -10.72 0.90 -2.05
C LEU A 41 -11.70 1.03 -0.87
N THR A 42 -11.55 0.18 0.14
CA THR A 42 -12.39 0.14 1.35
C THR A 42 -11.74 0.84 2.54
N ARG A 43 -10.41 0.73 2.68
CA ARG A 43 -9.62 1.37 3.73
C ARG A 43 -8.28 1.82 3.19
N ALA A 44 -7.80 2.97 3.66
CA ALA A 44 -6.44 3.42 3.47
C ALA A 44 -5.85 3.84 4.81
N GLU A 45 -4.76 3.20 5.18
CA GLU A 45 -4.09 3.39 6.47
C GLU A 45 -2.60 3.64 6.22
N ARG A 46 -1.93 4.20 7.23
CA ARG A 46 -0.47 4.34 7.19
C ARG A 46 0.15 3.97 8.53
N GLY A 47 1.27 3.27 8.47
CA GLY A 47 2.17 3.03 9.59
C GLY A 47 3.40 3.95 9.50
N ILE A 48 3.86 4.44 10.64
CA ILE A 48 5.12 5.20 10.73
C ILE A 48 5.98 4.58 11.84
N ARG A 49 7.19 4.15 11.49
CA ARG A 49 8.17 3.64 12.44
C ARG A 49 9.31 4.64 12.61
N VAL A 50 9.54 5.07 13.86
CA VAL A 50 10.55 6.09 14.21
C VAL A 50 11.64 5.60 15.16
N ASP A 51 11.61 4.34 15.57
CA ASP A 51 12.42 3.79 16.68
C ASP A 51 13.63 2.94 16.23
N GLY A 52 13.88 2.81 14.93
CA GLY A 52 14.82 1.81 14.42
C GLY A 52 16.23 2.33 14.16
N LYS A 53 17.10 2.52 15.17
CA LYS A 53 18.56 2.75 14.96
C LYS A 53 18.94 3.73 13.81
N GLY A 54 18.21 4.85 13.67
CA GLY A 54 18.43 5.82 12.58
C GLY A 54 17.80 5.45 11.21
N GLN A 55 16.90 4.47 11.19
CA GLN A 55 16.03 4.12 10.06
C GLN A 55 14.59 4.50 10.38
N TYR A 56 13.97 5.19 9.43
CA TYR A 56 12.59 5.63 9.51
C TYR A 56 11.78 4.97 8.42
N ILE A 57 10.58 4.50 8.72
CA ILE A 57 9.74 3.80 7.75
C ILE A 57 8.36 4.45 7.69
N HIS A 58 7.90 4.70 6.47
CA HIS A 58 6.48 4.90 6.15
C HIS A 58 5.96 3.63 5.48
N GLN A 59 4.82 3.13 5.96
CA GLN A 59 4.11 2.01 5.37
C GLN A 59 2.73 2.47 4.92
N GLY A 60 2.38 2.32 3.64
CA GLY A 60 1.03 2.53 3.14
C GLY A 60 0.27 1.21 3.09
N LEU A 61 -0.99 1.19 3.54
CA LEU A 61 -1.84 0.00 3.59
C LEU A 61 -3.16 0.31 2.90
N LEU A 62 -3.37 -0.26 1.71
CA LEU A 62 -4.55 0.00 0.88
C LEU A 62 -5.37 -1.28 0.74
N TRP A 63 -6.58 -1.28 1.29
CA TRP A 63 -7.48 -2.42 1.31
C TRP A 63 -8.51 -2.31 0.18
N PHE A 64 -8.67 -3.38 -0.57
CA PHE A 64 -9.62 -3.51 -1.67
C PHE A 64 -10.56 -4.67 -1.41
N ARG A 65 -11.84 -4.46 -1.72
CA ARG A 65 -12.90 -5.44 -1.44
C ARG A 65 -12.75 -6.79 -2.16
N ASP A 66 -12.05 -6.79 -3.30
CA ASP A 66 -11.86 -7.95 -4.18
C ASP A 66 -10.68 -7.71 -5.15
N LYS A 67 -10.34 -8.74 -5.94
CA LYS A 67 -9.24 -8.71 -6.91
C LYS A 67 -9.42 -7.64 -8.00
N ASN A 68 -10.63 -7.50 -8.54
CA ASN A 68 -10.90 -6.53 -9.61
C ASN A 68 -10.73 -5.09 -9.09
N ALA A 69 -11.16 -4.85 -7.84
CA ALA A 69 -10.97 -3.58 -7.17
C ALA A 69 -9.48 -3.27 -6.92
N TYR A 70 -8.70 -4.28 -6.53
CA TYR A 70 -7.25 -4.16 -6.43
C TYR A 70 -6.63 -3.78 -7.78
N GLU A 71 -6.93 -4.51 -8.86
CA GLU A 71 -6.38 -4.24 -10.20
C GLU A 71 -6.74 -2.84 -10.70
N ALA A 72 -8.00 -2.42 -10.52
CA ALA A 72 -8.43 -1.06 -10.83
C ALA A 72 -7.71 0.00 -9.99
N GLY A 73 -7.52 -0.26 -8.68
CA GLY A 73 -6.76 0.61 -7.79
C GLY A 73 -5.29 0.73 -8.18
N MET A 74 -4.65 -0.36 -8.61
CA MET A 74 -3.26 -0.32 -9.09
C MET A 74 -3.14 0.56 -10.35
N ALA A 75 -4.09 0.45 -11.28
CA ALA A 75 -4.13 1.32 -12.45
C ALA A 75 -4.25 2.81 -12.08
N VAL A 76 -5.00 3.16 -11.03
CA VAL A 76 -5.05 4.55 -10.53
C VAL A 76 -3.69 4.98 -9.97
N LEU A 77 -3.03 4.12 -9.16
CA LEU A 77 -1.70 4.43 -8.61
C LEU A 77 -0.63 4.59 -9.69
N ASP A 78 -0.66 3.76 -10.73
CA ASP A 78 0.34 3.79 -11.81
C ASP A 78 0.18 5.01 -12.73
N ASN A 79 -1.04 5.53 -12.86
CA ASN A 79 -1.34 6.74 -13.62
C ASN A 79 -1.21 8.03 -12.79
N ALA A 80 -1.05 7.91 -11.47
CA ALA A 80 -0.89 9.05 -10.58
C ALA A 80 0.49 9.70 -10.76
N THR A 81 0.53 11.03 -10.66
CA THR A 81 1.79 11.76 -10.55
C THR A 81 2.23 11.77 -9.10
N TRP A 82 3.33 11.09 -8.82
CA TRP A 82 3.95 11.06 -7.50
C TRP A 82 5.02 12.12 -7.34
N ASP A 83 5.41 12.36 -6.10
CA ASP A 83 6.40 13.33 -5.70
C ASP A 83 7.74 13.23 -6.45
N ALA A 84 8.39 14.39 -6.61
CA ALA A 84 9.77 14.46 -7.10
C ALA A 84 10.69 13.63 -6.19
N GLU A 85 11.76 13.08 -6.76
CA GLU A 85 12.61 12.05 -6.16
C GLU A 85 13.16 12.45 -4.76
N ILE A 86 12.49 11.99 -3.70
CA ILE A 86 12.99 12.04 -2.33
C ILE A 86 13.81 10.78 -2.09
N PRO A 87 15.07 10.87 -1.60
CA PRO A 87 15.90 9.68 -1.35
C PRO A 87 15.21 8.68 -0.41
N ARG A 88 14.83 7.52 -0.94
CA ARG A 88 14.13 6.45 -0.21
C ARG A 88 14.40 5.07 -0.81
N LYS A 89 14.27 4.03 -0.01
CA LYS A 89 14.21 2.64 -0.48
C LYS A 89 12.76 2.17 -0.47
N ASN A 90 12.26 1.67 -1.59
CA ASN A 90 10.88 1.21 -1.73
C ASN A 90 10.81 -0.32 -1.75
N ARG A 91 9.76 -0.85 -1.14
CA ARG A 91 9.30 -2.24 -1.32
C ARG A 91 7.78 -2.22 -1.46
N PHE A 92 7.26 -3.01 -2.38
CA PHE A 92 5.84 -3.12 -2.67
C PHE A 92 5.44 -4.58 -2.54
N GLU A 93 4.36 -4.85 -1.82
CA GLU A 93 3.89 -6.19 -1.52
C GLU A 93 2.36 -6.22 -1.65
N THR A 94 1.82 -7.34 -2.11
CA THR A 94 0.37 -7.56 -2.15
C THR A 94 0.04 -8.79 -1.33
N TYR A 95 -0.99 -8.69 -0.51
CA TYR A 95 -1.49 -9.78 0.33
C TYR A 95 -2.94 -10.04 0.01
N VAL A 96 -3.31 -11.31 0.07
CA VAL A 96 -4.71 -11.71 0.19
C VAL A 96 -5.01 -11.85 1.68
N MET A 97 -6.02 -11.15 2.14
CA MET A 97 -6.36 -11.03 3.54
C MET A 97 -7.56 -11.92 3.86
N SER A 98 -7.39 -12.72 4.90
CA SER A 98 -8.43 -13.59 5.45
C SER A 98 -9.01 -12.98 6.71
N ASP A 99 -10.33 -13.14 6.88
CA ASP A 99 -11.06 -12.57 8.02
C ASP A 99 -10.60 -13.18 9.37
N GLU A 100 -10.15 -14.44 9.34
CA GLU A 100 -9.65 -15.20 10.50
C GLU A 100 -8.48 -16.08 10.10
N ILE A 101 -7.57 -16.33 11.06
CA ILE A 101 -6.45 -17.26 10.88
C ILE A 101 -6.98 -18.69 10.91
N THR A 102 -7.11 -19.32 9.75
CA THR A 102 -7.66 -20.69 9.61
C THR A 102 -6.86 -21.51 8.60
N SER A 103 -7.11 -22.83 8.53
CA SER A 103 -6.44 -23.71 7.56
C SER A 103 -6.89 -23.49 6.12
N ILE A 104 -7.96 -22.72 5.89
CA ILE A 104 -8.55 -22.53 4.56
C ILE A 104 -7.61 -21.81 3.59
N ASP A 105 -6.67 -21.01 4.11
CA ASP A 105 -5.68 -20.28 3.32
C ASP A 105 -4.66 -21.24 2.71
N ILE A 106 -4.32 -22.31 3.44
CA ILE A 106 -3.40 -23.36 2.99
C ILE A 106 -4.07 -24.18 1.89
N GLU A 107 -5.36 -24.50 2.05
CA GLU A 107 -6.12 -25.29 1.08
C GLU A 107 -6.38 -24.55 -0.23
N ASN A 108 -6.40 -23.22 -0.20
CA ASN A 108 -6.68 -22.39 -1.37
C ASN A 108 -5.46 -21.66 -1.93
N LEU A 109 -4.24 -21.91 -1.43
CA LEU A 109 -3.04 -21.15 -1.77
C LEU A 109 -2.82 -20.98 -3.29
N GLU A 110 -3.06 -22.02 -4.08
CA GLU A 110 -2.94 -21.99 -5.55
C GLU A 110 -3.96 -21.04 -6.22
N LYS A 111 -5.16 -20.94 -5.66
CA LYS A 111 -6.26 -20.10 -6.16
C LYS A 111 -6.14 -18.64 -5.70
N LEU A 112 -5.40 -18.40 -4.61
CA LEU A 112 -5.16 -17.07 -4.06
C LEU A 112 -3.96 -16.35 -4.70
N SER A 113 -3.36 -16.95 -5.74
CA SER A 113 -2.23 -16.34 -6.45
C SER A 113 -2.59 -14.97 -7.01
N VAL A 114 -1.78 -13.98 -6.63
CA VAL A 114 -1.83 -12.61 -7.15
C VAL A 114 -0.60 -12.40 -8.03
N PRO A 115 -0.72 -11.75 -9.19
CA PRO A 115 0.44 -11.40 -10.00
C PRO A 115 1.45 -10.60 -9.15
N GLU A 116 2.74 -10.92 -9.29
CA GLU A 116 3.81 -10.11 -8.71
C GLU A 116 3.77 -8.69 -9.30
N ARG A 117 4.09 -7.69 -8.47
CA ARG A 117 4.21 -6.29 -8.87
C ARG A 117 5.67 -5.91 -9.05
#